data_AF-A0A6I6F364-F1
#
_entry.id   AF-A0A6I6F364-F1
#
_cell.length_a   1.000
_cell.length_b   1.000
_cell.length_c   1.000
_cell.angle_alpha   90.00
_cell.angle_beta   90.00
_cell.angle_gamma   90.00
#
_symmetry.space_group_name_H-M   'P 1'
#
loop_
_entity.id
_entity.type
_entity.pdbx_description
1 polymer ?
#
loop_
_entity_poly.entity_id
_entity_poly.type
_entity_poly.pdbx_seq_one_letter_code
_entity_poly.pdbx_strand_id
1 'polypeptide(L)'
;MRRKRSTVILIWIVVILMCVTAFKFKNMGDKVGLRIVKWDNFYEGNNVQLYYGSTEKKLLRELRERYNLDEITQNSKDDFDKSLKIMQWINENMNYDSKIEEHLEEKGAFDILADANKKTYSNKEICIVYNEFTTALGIASRIGELTLSKEEKTRGKRSLQVCEVWSSKYNKWIMIDTSNGIYVKYNNIPLSAIEVIEKGIENFEVVGTADSKSYKHEMKKYFYNYIIKIDNSVYDLKKSNSYISFVKDIENISSIPVNENNFRPIIFTNNSSLFTLSPDHSLKDNKKDKVPTFIFSKKSREKHDPEVKEELYGGVFQDSSMIEKYYISINNGPFKLQNKYFDVAIRSGITNIKLSKNGQDVVREVSFEFLE
;
A
#
# COMPACT_ATOMS: atom_id res chain seq x y z
N MET A 1 -62.42 18.80 -10.66
CA MET A 1 -61.40 18.22 -9.75
C MET A 1 -60.54 17.08 -10.33
N ARG A 2 -61.06 16.21 -11.22
CA ARG A 2 -60.29 15.06 -11.78
C ARG A 2 -59.05 15.44 -12.61
N ARG A 3 -59.11 16.50 -13.42
CA ARG A 3 -58.01 16.93 -14.33
C ARG A 3 -56.76 17.42 -13.58
N LYS A 4 -56.92 18.13 -12.44
CA LYS A 4 -55.79 18.57 -11.61
C LYS A 4 -55.09 17.40 -10.89
N ARG A 5 -55.84 16.37 -10.48
CA ARG A 5 -55.26 15.15 -9.87
C ARG A 5 -54.46 14.33 -10.87
N SER A 6 -54.89 14.21 -12.13
CA SER A 6 -54.12 13.47 -13.14
C SER A 6 -52.83 14.19 -13.52
N THR A 7 -52.82 15.52 -13.58
CA THR A 7 -51.60 16.30 -13.86
C THR A 7 -50.58 16.19 -12.72
N VAL A 8 -51.03 16.20 -11.46
CA VAL A 8 -50.14 16.02 -10.30
C VAL A 8 -49.53 14.62 -10.27
N ILE A 9 -50.33 13.57 -10.57
CA ILE A 9 -49.82 12.19 -10.65
C ILE A 9 -48.78 12.04 -11.78
N LEU A 10 -49.02 12.68 -12.94
CA LEU A 10 -48.08 12.64 -14.06
C LEU A 10 -46.74 13.31 -13.71
N ILE A 11 -46.77 14.44 -12.99
CA ILE A 11 -45.56 15.13 -12.52
C ILE A 11 -44.77 14.25 -11.55
N TRP A 12 -45.44 13.58 -10.61
CA TRP A 12 -44.76 12.66 -9.68
C TRP A 12 -44.13 11.47 -10.38
N ILE A 13 -44.79 10.90 -11.40
CA ILE A 13 -44.21 9.82 -12.21
C ILE A 13 -42.97 10.31 -12.96
N VAL A 14 -43.01 11.51 -13.53
CA VAL A 14 -41.87 12.11 -14.24
C VAL A 14 -40.72 12.44 -13.28
N VAL A 15 -41.00 12.91 -12.07
CA VAL A 15 -39.99 13.16 -11.03
C VAL A 15 -39.38 11.85 -10.54
N ILE A 16 -40.18 10.80 -10.33
CA ILE A 16 -39.68 9.47 -9.95
C ILE A 16 -38.83 8.87 -11.08
N LEU A 17 -39.26 8.99 -12.35
CA LEU A 17 -38.46 8.56 -13.50
C LEU A 17 -37.14 9.34 -13.61
N MET A 18 -37.16 10.66 -13.40
CA MET A 18 -35.96 11.49 -13.34
C MET A 18 -35.06 11.15 -12.15
N CYS A 19 -35.62 10.82 -10.99
CA CYS A 19 -34.85 10.37 -9.83
C CYS A 19 -34.25 8.99 -10.07
N VAL A 20 -34.97 8.06 -10.71
CA VAL A 20 -34.47 6.71 -11.03
C VAL A 20 -33.41 6.78 -12.14
N THR A 21 -33.57 7.62 -13.16
CA THR A 21 -32.51 7.85 -14.15
C THR A 21 -31.33 8.59 -13.54
N ALA A 22 -31.53 9.60 -12.69
CA ALA A 22 -30.44 10.26 -11.96
C ALA A 22 -29.72 9.31 -10.99
N PHE A 23 -30.43 8.36 -10.36
CA PHE A 23 -29.82 7.34 -9.48
C PHE A 23 -29.05 6.28 -10.29
N LYS A 24 -29.55 5.87 -11.46
CA LYS A 24 -28.81 5.03 -12.41
C LYS A 24 -27.59 5.76 -13.00
N PHE A 25 -27.70 7.06 -13.28
CA PHE A 25 -26.59 7.89 -13.76
C PHE A 25 -25.60 8.24 -12.66
N LYS A 26 -25.99 8.24 -11.38
CA LYS A 26 -25.05 8.35 -10.24
C LYS A 26 -24.18 7.09 -10.07
N ASN A 27 -24.61 5.96 -10.64
CA ASN A 27 -23.84 4.72 -10.78
C ASN A 27 -23.12 4.60 -12.14
N MET A 28 -23.25 5.57 -13.05
CA MET A 28 -22.51 5.59 -14.31
C MET A 28 -21.26 6.44 -14.17
N GLY A 29 -20.20 5.77 -13.76
CA GLY A 29 -18.84 6.26 -13.81
C GLY A 29 -17.84 5.16 -13.43
N ASP A 30 -18.18 3.89 -13.65
CA ASP A 30 -17.16 2.85 -13.55
C ASP A 30 -16.20 3.05 -14.73
N LYS A 31 -14.98 3.49 -14.42
CA LYS A 31 -13.91 3.61 -15.41
C LYS A 31 -13.62 2.22 -15.98
N VAL A 32 -13.43 2.17 -17.30
CA VAL A 32 -12.95 1.00 -18.04
C VAL A 32 -11.74 0.37 -17.33
N GLY A 33 -11.78 -0.96 -17.18
CA GLY A 33 -10.64 -1.75 -16.77
C GLY A 33 -10.95 -2.83 -15.73
N LEU A 34 -9.89 -3.35 -15.12
CA LEU A 34 -9.88 -4.51 -14.26
C LEU A 34 -10.27 -4.16 -12.81
N ARG A 35 -11.22 -4.93 -12.26
CA ARG A 35 -11.69 -4.85 -10.87
C ARG A 35 -11.66 -6.21 -10.18
N ILE A 36 -11.51 -6.20 -8.86
CA ILE A 36 -11.68 -7.37 -8.01
C ILE A 36 -13.17 -7.47 -7.65
N VAL A 37 -13.78 -8.63 -7.88
CA VAL A 37 -15.20 -8.91 -7.56
C VAL A 37 -15.33 -9.88 -6.39
N LYS A 38 -14.39 -10.82 -6.26
CA LYS A 38 -14.30 -11.76 -5.15
C LYS A 38 -12.85 -11.93 -4.71
N TRP A 39 -12.61 -11.90 -3.40
CA TRP A 39 -11.28 -12.08 -2.82
C TRP A 39 -11.30 -13.00 -1.60
N ASP A 40 -11.56 -14.29 -1.81
CA ASP A 40 -11.31 -15.31 -0.78
C ASP A 40 -9.84 -15.74 -0.85
N ASN A 41 -8.97 -14.81 -0.45
CA ASN A 41 -7.52 -14.93 -0.55
C ASN A 41 -6.78 -14.03 0.46
N PHE A 42 -7.38 -13.81 1.63
CA PHE A 42 -6.68 -13.14 2.73
C PHE A 42 -5.60 -14.05 3.30
N TYR A 43 -4.42 -13.47 3.53
CA TYR A 43 -3.35 -14.12 4.26
C TYR A 43 -3.66 -14.05 5.76
N GLU A 44 -3.76 -15.22 6.38
CA GLU A 44 -4.13 -15.41 7.79
C GLU A 44 -2.91 -15.81 8.65
N GLY A 45 -1.76 -15.99 8.03
CA GLY A 45 -0.54 -16.44 8.70
C GLY A 45 0.23 -15.31 9.39
N ASN A 46 1.39 -15.70 9.94
CA ASN A 46 2.40 -14.79 10.48
C ASN A 46 3.83 -15.18 10.07
N ASN A 47 3.95 -16.01 9.03
CA ASN A 47 5.21 -16.54 8.54
C ASN A 47 5.70 -15.76 7.30
N VAL A 48 5.96 -14.47 7.49
CA VAL A 48 6.52 -13.60 6.45
C VAL A 48 7.82 -13.00 6.94
N GLN A 49 8.92 -13.30 6.27
CA GLN A 49 10.20 -12.67 6.56
C GLN A 49 10.22 -11.26 5.98
N LEU A 50 10.36 -10.26 6.85
CA LEU A 50 10.60 -8.88 6.46
C LEU A 50 12.10 -8.59 6.43
N TYR A 51 12.54 -7.75 5.50
CA TYR A 51 13.93 -7.34 5.36
C TYR A 51 14.04 -5.82 5.49
N TYR A 52 15.10 -5.36 6.15
CA TYR A 52 15.36 -3.95 6.47
C TYR A 52 16.79 -3.57 6.08
N GLY A 53 17.06 -2.27 6.01
CA GLY A 53 18.39 -1.75 5.68
C GLY A 53 19.43 -1.99 6.79
N SER A 54 20.71 -1.99 6.40
CA SER A 54 21.86 -2.14 7.29
C SER A 54 22.85 -1.00 7.07
N THR A 55 23.49 -0.53 8.15
CA THR A 55 24.51 0.53 8.12
C THR A 55 25.80 0.11 7.42
N GLU A 56 25.99 -1.18 7.14
CA GLU A 56 27.20 -1.72 6.55
C GLU A 56 27.43 -1.28 5.10
N LYS A 57 26.42 -0.66 4.45
CA LYS A 57 26.54 -0.20 3.07
C LYS A 57 27.41 1.03 2.97
N LYS A 58 28.38 0.97 2.05
CA LYS A 58 29.28 2.07 1.73
C LYS A 58 28.52 3.38 1.46
N LEU A 59 27.47 3.34 0.63
CA LEU A 59 26.67 4.52 0.33
C LEU A 59 25.96 5.10 1.58
N LEU A 60 25.46 4.27 2.49
CA LEU A 60 24.84 4.77 3.73
C LEU A 60 25.86 5.44 4.65
N ARG A 61 27.08 4.90 4.73
CA ARG A 61 28.18 5.55 5.46
C ARG A 61 28.56 6.89 4.85
N GLU A 62 28.67 6.96 3.53
CA GLU A 62 28.95 8.21 2.82
C GLU A 62 27.82 9.23 2.99
N LEU A 63 26.54 8.81 3.01
CA LEU A 63 25.41 9.70 3.33
C LEU A 63 25.54 10.26 4.75
N ARG A 64 25.84 9.39 5.73
CA ARG A 64 26.02 9.79 7.13
C ARG A 64 27.09 10.86 7.29
N GLU A 65 28.24 10.66 6.65
CA GLU A 65 29.39 11.56 6.68
C GLU A 65 29.09 12.86 5.91
N ARG A 66 28.59 12.78 4.67
CA ARG A 66 28.37 13.95 3.81
C ARG A 66 27.36 14.94 4.37
N TYR A 67 26.32 14.45 5.06
CA TYR A 67 25.26 15.27 5.63
C TYR A 67 25.40 15.50 7.14
N ASN A 68 26.54 15.11 7.74
CA ASN A 68 26.81 15.25 9.18
C ASN A 68 25.64 14.77 10.06
N LEU A 69 25.08 13.59 9.76
CA LEU A 69 23.85 13.12 10.43
C LEU A 69 24.03 12.94 11.94
N ASP A 70 25.26 12.64 12.39
CA ASP A 70 25.62 12.56 13.80
C ASP A 70 25.52 13.92 14.51
N GLU A 71 25.82 15.01 13.81
CA GLU A 71 25.70 16.38 14.36
C GLU A 71 24.23 16.80 14.42
N ILE A 72 23.45 16.52 13.37
CA ILE A 72 22.00 16.80 13.34
C ILE A 72 21.28 16.11 14.51
N THR A 73 21.74 14.91 14.85
CA THR A 73 21.14 14.07 15.91
C THR A 73 21.90 14.15 17.24
N GLN A 74 22.80 15.13 17.37
CA GLN A 74 23.53 15.35 18.62
C GLN A 74 22.55 15.63 19.76
N ASN A 75 22.82 15.05 20.93
CA ASN A 75 22.01 15.15 22.14
C ASN A 75 20.63 14.46 22.08
N SER A 76 20.34 13.69 21.03
CA SER A 76 19.12 12.86 21.00
C SER A 76 19.15 11.78 22.08
N LYS A 77 18.01 11.58 22.76
CA LYS A 77 17.89 10.68 23.91
C LYS A 77 17.75 9.20 23.53
N ASP A 78 17.10 8.96 22.39
CA ASP A 78 16.76 7.63 21.88
C ASP A 78 16.59 7.70 20.36
N ASP A 79 16.44 6.55 19.71
CA ASP A 79 16.32 6.48 18.25
C ASP A 79 15.08 7.19 17.71
N PHE A 80 13.99 7.25 18.48
CA PHE A 80 12.83 8.03 18.06
C PHE A 80 13.12 9.53 18.07
N ASP A 81 13.84 10.02 19.09
CA ASP A 81 14.27 11.41 19.15
C ASP A 81 15.24 11.76 17.99
N LYS A 82 16.17 10.86 17.63
CA LYS A 82 17.02 11.02 16.43
C LYS A 82 16.16 11.11 15.16
N SER A 83 15.19 10.21 15.02
CA SER A 83 14.24 10.19 13.92
C SER A 83 13.43 11.50 13.79
N LEU A 84 13.08 12.14 14.90
CA LEU A 84 12.41 13.45 14.89
C LEU A 84 13.36 14.58 14.48
N LYS A 85 14.64 14.52 14.88
CA LYS A 85 15.66 15.49 14.43
C LYS A 85 15.92 15.40 12.93
N ILE A 86 15.98 14.19 12.37
CA ILE A 86 16.07 14.00 10.92
C ILE A 86 14.82 14.50 10.21
N MET A 87 13.62 14.25 10.76
CA MET A 87 12.37 14.77 10.20
C MET A 87 12.37 16.30 10.17
N GLN A 88 12.82 16.94 11.26
CA GLN A 88 12.95 18.40 11.33
C GLN A 88 13.93 18.91 10.26
N TRP A 89 15.11 18.31 10.15
CA TRP A 89 16.09 18.69 9.13
C TRP A 89 15.50 18.58 7.73
N ILE A 90 14.77 17.50 7.43
CA ILE A 90 14.11 17.34 6.13
C ILE A 90 13.10 18.45 5.88
N ASN A 91 12.26 18.78 6.86
CA ASN A 91 11.24 19.80 6.68
C ASN A 91 11.85 21.21 6.47
N GLU A 92 13.02 21.46 7.07
CA GLU A 92 13.77 22.71 6.91
C GLU A 92 14.53 22.79 5.57
N ASN A 93 14.96 21.65 5.01
CA ASN A 93 15.85 21.60 3.84
C ASN A 93 15.18 21.11 2.55
N MET A 94 14.02 20.46 2.63
CA MET A 94 13.31 19.88 1.49
C MET A 94 11.88 20.44 1.41
N ASN A 95 11.66 21.37 0.48
CA ASN A 95 10.33 21.94 0.27
C ASN A 95 9.42 20.93 -0.45
N TYR A 96 8.40 20.45 0.26
CA TYR A 96 7.43 19.52 -0.29
C TYR A 96 6.49 20.20 -1.30
N ASP A 97 6.32 19.59 -2.48
CA ASP A 97 5.28 19.99 -3.44
C ASP A 97 4.44 18.78 -3.89
N SER A 98 3.16 18.80 -3.51
CA SER A 98 2.17 17.78 -3.87
C SER A 98 1.88 17.65 -5.37
N LYS A 99 2.30 18.63 -6.19
CA LYS A 99 2.07 18.65 -7.64
C LYS A 99 3.15 17.95 -8.45
N ILE A 100 4.31 17.69 -7.86
CA ILE A 100 5.42 17.01 -8.55
C ILE A 100 5.01 15.58 -8.87
N GLU A 101 5.24 15.18 -10.12
CA GLU A 101 5.04 13.80 -10.51
C GLU A 101 6.06 12.88 -9.83
N GLU A 102 5.56 11.79 -9.26
CA GLU A 102 6.42 10.76 -8.70
C GLU A 102 7.03 9.95 -9.84
N HIS A 103 8.23 10.34 -10.28
CA HIS A 103 8.96 9.55 -11.25
C HIS A 103 9.29 8.16 -10.68
N LEU A 104 9.14 7.14 -11.50
CA LEU A 104 9.31 5.73 -11.11
C LEU A 104 10.76 5.25 -11.14
N GLU A 105 11.72 6.11 -11.48
CA GLU A 105 13.15 5.78 -11.44
C GLU A 105 13.56 5.39 -10.01
N GLU A 106 14.35 4.33 -9.90
CA GLU A 106 14.94 3.86 -8.64
C GLU A 106 16.07 4.81 -8.22
N LYS A 107 15.70 5.96 -7.67
CA LYS A 107 16.64 6.95 -7.11
C LYS A 107 16.87 6.69 -5.63
N GLY A 108 18.13 6.74 -5.21
CA GLY A 108 18.51 6.82 -3.79
C GLY A 108 18.58 8.26 -3.29
N ALA A 109 18.84 8.45 -1.99
CA ALA A 109 18.98 9.78 -1.40
C ALA A 109 20.10 10.60 -2.06
N PHE A 110 21.20 9.97 -2.47
CA PHE A 110 22.27 10.63 -3.21
C PHE A 110 21.77 11.25 -4.52
N ASP A 111 21.01 10.50 -5.31
CA ASP A 111 20.51 10.98 -6.61
C ASP A 111 19.50 12.10 -6.41
N ILE A 112 18.65 11.99 -5.39
CA ILE A 112 17.63 12.99 -5.05
C ILE A 112 18.27 14.31 -4.61
N LEU A 113 19.34 14.24 -3.82
CA LEU A 113 20.02 15.39 -3.24
C LEU A 113 21.24 15.88 -4.05
N ALA A 114 21.54 15.25 -5.20
CA ALA A 114 22.67 15.62 -6.05
C ALA A 114 22.46 16.98 -6.75
N ASP A 115 21.21 17.31 -7.10
CA ASP A 115 20.88 18.55 -7.78
C ASP A 115 20.74 19.71 -6.79
N ALA A 116 21.80 20.50 -6.66
CA ALA A 116 21.82 21.69 -5.80
C ALA A 116 20.81 22.78 -6.22
N ASN A 117 20.27 22.74 -7.44
CA ASN A 117 19.27 23.68 -7.92
C ASN A 117 17.83 23.21 -7.68
N LYS A 118 17.65 21.96 -7.21
CA LYS A 118 16.32 21.41 -6.94
C LYS A 118 15.70 22.08 -5.73
N LYS A 119 14.59 22.79 -5.98
CA LYS A 119 13.89 23.58 -4.95
C LYS A 119 12.73 22.85 -4.31
N THR A 120 12.16 21.86 -4.98
CA THR A 120 10.93 21.19 -4.54
C THR A 120 11.04 19.68 -4.75
N TYR A 121 10.39 18.93 -3.85
CA TYR A 121 10.50 17.47 -3.79
C TYR A 121 9.12 16.84 -3.67
N SER A 122 8.96 15.68 -4.32
CA SER A 122 7.75 14.86 -4.15
C SER A 122 7.71 14.20 -2.77
N ASN A 123 6.52 13.76 -2.35
CA ASN A 123 6.35 13.01 -1.10
C ASN A 123 7.20 11.72 -1.07
N LYS A 124 7.26 11.02 -2.21
CA LYS A 124 8.10 9.83 -2.38
C LYS A 124 9.59 10.11 -2.19
N GLU A 125 10.12 11.16 -2.80
CA GLU A 125 11.53 11.52 -2.67
C GLU A 125 11.89 11.89 -1.23
N ILE A 126 11.02 12.63 -0.55
CA ILE A 126 11.19 12.96 0.87
C ILE A 126 11.21 11.70 1.73
N CYS A 127 10.29 10.75 1.51
CA CYS A 127 10.28 9.48 2.24
C CYS A 127 11.54 8.65 1.98
N ILE A 128 12.06 8.64 0.75
CA ILE A 128 13.33 7.95 0.42
C ILE A 128 14.49 8.56 1.20
N VAL A 129 14.67 9.88 1.14
CA VAL A 129 15.75 10.57 1.87
C VAL A 129 15.65 10.30 3.36
N TYR A 130 14.45 10.42 3.94
CA TYR A 130 14.23 10.14 5.36
C TYR A 130 14.59 8.69 5.73
N ASN A 131 14.12 7.73 4.95
CA ASN A 131 14.35 6.31 5.20
C ASN A 131 15.84 5.97 5.13
N GLU A 132 16.58 6.51 4.17
CA GLU A 132 18.02 6.27 4.04
C GLU A 132 18.83 6.99 5.13
N PHE A 133 18.46 8.21 5.52
CA PHE A 133 19.12 8.94 6.61
C PHE A 133 18.96 8.23 7.96
N THR A 134 17.75 7.77 8.28
CA THR A 134 17.50 7.00 9.50
C THR A 134 18.21 5.64 9.47
N THR A 135 18.19 4.95 8.33
CA THR A 135 18.95 3.69 8.14
C THR A 135 20.46 3.90 8.33
N ALA A 136 21.02 4.99 7.81
CA ALA A 136 22.44 5.33 7.96
C ALA A 136 22.85 5.57 9.43
N LEU A 137 21.90 5.99 10.26
CA LEU A 137 22.07 6.14 11.71
C LEU A 137 21.84 4.83 12.50
N GLY A 138 21.56 3.71 11.82
CA GLY A 138 21.29 2.43 12.45
C GLY A 138 19.87 2.27 12.97
N ILE A 139 18.95 3.14 12.54
CA ILE A 139 17.55 3.08 12.94
C ILE A 139 16.80 2.29 11.88
N ALA A 140 16.16 1.18 12.27
CA ALA A 140 15.33 0.43 11.36
C ALA A 140 14.14 1.29 10.91
N SER A 141 14.04 1.48 9.59
CA SER A 141 13.02 2.30 8.96
C SER A 141 12.39 1.54 7.78
N ARG A 142 11.14 1.86 7.48
CA ARG A 142 10.43 1.40 6.28
C ARG A 142 9.56 2.50 5.70
N ILE A 143 9.32 2.44 4.39
CA ILE A 143 8.36 3.30 3.70
C ILE A 143 7.05 2.53 3.58
N GLY A 144 5.96 3.15 3.98
CA GLY A 144 4.62 2.62 3.78
C GLY A 144 3.74 3.56 2.96
N GLU A 145 2.75 2.97 2.32
CA GLU A 145 1.79 3.67 1.47
C GLU A 145 0.39 3.59 2.09
N LEU A 146 -0.18 4.75 2.38
CA LEU A 146 -1.54 4.96 2.82
C LEU A 146 -2.45 5.16 1.60
N THR A 147 -3.40 4.26 1.41
CA THR A 147 -4.23 4.26 0.20
C THR A 147 -5.54 5.02 0.37
N LEU A 148 -5.99 5.62 -0.72
CA LEU A 148 -7.26 6.32 -0.82
C LEU A 148 -8.46 5.40 -1.11
N SER A 149 -9.67 5.92 -0.91
CA SER A 149 -10.91 5.36 -1.44
C SER A 149 -10.93 5.33 -2.98
N LYS A 150 -11.80 4.50 -3.57
CA LYS A 150 -11.98 4.44 -5.04
C LYS A 150 -12.44 5.79 -5.60
N GLU A 151 -13.33 6.49 -4.90
CA GLU A 151 -13.86 7.80 -5.29
C GLU A 151 -12.76 8.86 -5.36
N GLU A 152 -11.89 8.91 -4.34
CA GLU A 152 -10.79 9.86 -4.27
C GLU A 152 -9.75 9.61 -5.38
N LYS A 153 -9.43 8.34 -5.68
CA LYS A 153 -8.57 7.98 -6.81
C LYS A 153 -9.19 8.35 -8.16
N THR A 154 -10.50 8.17 -8.30
CA THR A 154 -11.24 8.55 -9.52
C THR A 154 -11.12 10.04 -9.80
N ARG A 155 -11.00 10.87 -8.75
CA ARG A 155 -10.74 12.32 -8.81
C ARG A 155 -9.27 12.68 -9.08
N GLY A 156 -8.39 11.71 -9.34
CA GLY A 156 -6.98 11.92 -9.66
C GLY A 156 -6.07 12.12 -8.45
N LYS A 157 -6.55 11.85 -7.23
CA LYS A 157 -5.68 11.87 -6.04
C LYS A 157 -4.85 10.58 -5.97
N ARG A 158 -3.61 10.72 -5.50
CA ARG A 158 -2.64 9.62 -5.36
C ARG A 158 -2.54 9.18 -3.90
N SER A 159 -2.13 7.93 -3.67
CA SER A 159 -1.79 7.45 -2.33
C SER A 159 -0.73 8.35 -1.67
N LEU A 160 -0.65 8.30 -0.35
CA LEU A 160 0.34 9.06 0.42
C LEU A 160 1.40 8.11 0.98
N GLN A 161 2.68 8.44 0.83
CA GLN A 161 3.76 7.73 1.49
C GLN A 161 4.09 8.38 2.83
N VAL A 162 4.35 7.51 3.81
CA VAL A 162 4.82 7.84 5.15
C VAL A 162 5.98 6.92 5.49
N CYS A 163 6.83 7.33 6.43
CA CYS A 163 7.85 6.45 6.98
C CYS A 163 7.37 5.87 8.31
N GLU A 164 7.84 4.67 8.63
CA GLU A 164 7.78 4.13 9.98
C GLU A 164 9.18 3.82 10.47
N VAL A 165 9.47 4.20 11.72
CA VAL A 165 10.73 3.90 12.40
C VAL A 165 10.48 2.99 13.58
N TRP A 166 11.35 2.02 13.79
CA TRP A 166 11.29 1.17 14.98
C TRP A 166 11.86 1.91 16.18
N SER A 167 11.06 2.04 17.24
CA SER A 167 11.53 2.59 18.50
C SER A 167 11.66 1.51 19.54
N SER A 168 12.90 1.22 19.95
CA SER A 168 13.19 0.29 21.06
C SER A 168 12.58 0.75 22.38
N LYS A 169 12.46 2.08 22.59
CA LYS A 169 11.83 2.66 23.78
C LYS A 169 10.35 2.31 23.92
N TYR A 170 9.61 2.36 22.81
CA TYR A 170 8.19 2.02 22.78
C TYR A 170 7.93 0.56 22.36
N ASN A 171 8.98 -0.16 21.96
CA ASN A 171 8.96 -1.50 21.41
C ASN A 171 7.94 -1.65 20.25
N LYS A 172 7.91 -0.67 19.35
CA LYS A 172 7.01 -0.67 18.20
C LYS A 172 7.46 0.26 17.07
N TRP A 173 6.84 0.08 15.91
CA TRP A 173 6.89 1.02 14.79
C TRP A 173 6.12 2.30 15.11
N ILE A 174 6.64 3.44 14.63
CA ILE A 174 6.01 4.76 14.78
C ILE A 174 5.92 5.41 13.41
N MET A 175 4.71 5.85 13.04
CA MET A 175 4.45 6.57 11.80
C MET A 175 4.95 8.01 11.88
N ILE A 176 5.64 8.41 10.82
CA ILE A 176 6.18 9.75 10.60
C ILE A 176 5.73 10.21 9.21
N ASP A 177 4.92 11.26 9.18
CA ASP A 177 4.60 12.01 7.97
C ASP A 177 5.73 13.01 7.73
N THR A 178 6.75 12.54 7.01
CA THR A 178 8.00 13.25 6.79
C THR A 178 7.81 14.51 5.97
N SER A 179 6.86 14.51 5.03
CA SER A 179 6.58 15.68 4.18
C SER A 179 5.99 16.83 4.96
N ASN A 180 5.13 16.54 5.95
CA ASN A 180 4.52 17.57 6.78
C ASN A 180 5.27 17.82 8.10
N GLY A 181 6.30 17.03 8.42
CA GLY A 181 7.02 17.13 9.68
C GLY A 181 6.18 16.70 10.89
N ILE A 182 5.29 15.73 10.70
CA ILE A 182 4.25 15.37 11.67
C ILE A 182 4.39 13.93 12.15
N TYR A 183 4.09 13.71 13.42
CA TYR A 183 3.71 12.39 13.94
C TYR A 183 2.47 12.53 14.83
N VAL A 184 1.80 11.41 15.09
CA VAL A 184 0.60 11.37 15.92
C VAL A 184 0.81 10.51 17.15
N LYS A 185 0.16 10.89 18.26
CA LYS A 185 0.27 10.20 19.53
C LYS A 185 -1.07 10.13 20.26
N TYR A 186 -1.20 9.15 21.15
CA TYR A 186 -2.32 8.99 22.06
C TYR A 186 -1.79 8.78 23.48
N ASN A 187 -2.25 9.58 24.44
CA ASN A 187 -1.76 9.54 25.82
C ASN A 187 -0.22 9.56 25.93
N ASN A 188 0.43 10.47 25.18
CA ASN A 188 1.88 10.60 25.07
C ASN A 188 2.63 9.41 24.43
N ILE A 189 1.92 8.43 23.88
CA ILE A 189 2.51 7.29 23.17
C ILE A 189 2.37 7.53 21.65
N PRO A 190 3.47 7.67 20.89
CA PRO A 190 3.42 7.81 19.44
C PRO A 190 2.80 6.57 18.79
N LEU A 191 2.15 6.70 17.64
CA LEU A 191 1.39 5.62 17.01
C LEU A 191 2.02 5.14 15.70
N SER A 192 1.87 3.85 15.40
CA SER A 192 2.09 3.24 14.09
C SER A 192 0.97 3.61 13.10
N ALA A 193 1.20 3.40 11.80
CA ALA A 193 0.22 3.67 10.76
C ALA A 193 -1.04 2.81 10.95
N ILE A 194 -0.85 1.56 11.35
CA ILE A 194 -1.94 0.61 11.62
C ILE A 194 -2.79 1.05 12.81
N GLU A 195 -2.16 1.48 13.91
CA GLU A 195 -2.91 2.01 15.06
C GLU A 195 -3.76 3.22 14.66
N VAL A 196 -3.25 4.06 13.74
CA VAL A 196 -4.00 5.21 13.23
C VAL A 196 -5.19 4.80 12.38
N ILE A 197 -5.02 3.80 11.50
CA ILE A 197 -6.10 3.26 10.66
C ILE A 197 -7.19 2.57 11.48
N GLU A 198 -6.81 1.73 12.45
CA GLU A 198 -7.77 0.95 13.22
C GLU A 198 -8.67 1.84 14.08
N LYS A 199 -8.07 2.84 14.75
CA LYS A 199 -8.74 3.67 15.77
C LYS A 199 -9.25 5.01 15.24
N GLY A 200 -8.78 5.46 14.07
CA GLY A 200 -9.14 6.73 13.46
C GLY A 200 -8.39 7.93 14.05
N ILE A 201 -7.92 8.82 13.17
CA ILE A 201 -7.04 9.94 13.55
C ILE A 201 -7.69 11.01 14.43
N GLU A 202 -9.02 11.08 14.45
CA GLU A 202 -9.77 12.17 15.08
C GLU A 202 -9.46 12.34 16.58
N ASN A 203 -9.19 11.23 17.28
CA ASN A 203 -8.96 11.21 18.73
C ASN A 203 -7.48 11.37 19.13
N PHE A 204 -6.57 11.62 18.19
CA PHE A 204 -5.13 11.67 18.46
C PHE A 204 -4.59 13.09 18.55
N GLU A 205 -3.54 13.25 19.32
CA GLU A 205 -2.75 14.48 19.32
C GLU A 205 -1.84 14.45 18.09
N VAL A 206 -1.89 15.53 17.31
CA VAL A 206 -1.01 15.74 16.14
C VAL A 206 0.12 16.64 16.60
N VAL A 207 1.35 16.18 16.46
CA VAL A 207 2.56 16.93 16.84
C VAL A 207 3.29 17.36 15.58
N GLY A 208 3.79 18.60 15.56
CA GLY A 208 4.50 19.19 14.41
C GLY A 208 3.70 20.26 13.65
N THR A 209 2.43 20.50 14.01
CA THR A 209 1.62 21.57 13.41
C THR A 209 0.70 22.24 14.42
N ALA A 210 0.44 23.53 14.24
CA ALA A 210 -0.58 24.27 14.98
C ALA A 210 -2.00 23.99 14.46
N ASP A 211 -2.15 23.57 13.20
CA ASP A 211 -3.44 23.28 12.58
C ASP A 211 -3.72 21.77 12.51
N SER A 212 -3.81 21.16 13.69
CA SER A 212 -4.10 19.72 13.82
C SER A 212 -5.46 19.34 13.21
N LYS A 213 -6.42 20.26 13.17
CA LYS A 213 -7.79 20.00 12.70
C LYS A 213 -7.83 19.86 11.19
N SER A 214 -7.16 20.75 10.46
CA SER A 214 -7.01 20.65 9.01
C SER A 214 -6.23 19.39 8.62
N TYR A 215 -5.13 19.10 9.32
CA TYR A 215 -4.34 17.89 9.08
C TYR A 215 -5.18 16.62 9.20
N LYS A 216 -5.93 16.45 10.31
CA LYS A 216 -6.83 15.30 10.51
C LYS A 216 -7.87 15.18 9.41
N HIS A 217 -8.49 16.31 9.03
CA HIS A 217 -9.49 16.34 7.98
C HIS A 217 -8.95 15.87 6.64
N GLU A 218 -7.73 16.30 6.28
CA GLU A 218 -7.08 15.87 5.05
C GLU A 218 -6.61 14.42 5.13
N MET A 219 -6.09 13.98 6.27
CA MET A 219 -5.50 12.64 6.40
C MET A 219 -6.52 11.50 6.40
N LYS A 220 -7.74 11.74 6.88
CA LYS A 220 -8.80 10.71 6.97
C LYS A 220 -9.07 9.98 5.64
N LYS A 221 -8.82 10.64 4.51
CA LYS A 221 -9.07 10.07 3.17
C LYS A 221 -8.06 8.99 2.78
N TYR A 222 -6.91 8.89 3.46
CA TYR A 222 -5.81 7.96 3.15
C TYR A 222 -5.78 6.68 4.02
N PHE A 223 -6.64 6.57 5.04
CA PHE A 223 -6.59 5.45 5.99
C PHE A 223 -7.44 4.24 5.58
N TYR A 224 -7.47 3.88 4.29
CA TYR A 224 -8.23 2.71 3.81
C TYR A 224 -7.43 1.41 3.93
N ASN A 225 -6.18 1.43 3.44
CA ASN A 225 -5.24 0.32 3.50
C ASN A 225 -3.84 0.87 3.78
N TYR A 226 -2.97 0.01 4.31
CA TYR A 226 -1.55 0.32 4.51
C TYR A 226 -0.68 -0.73 3.86
N ILE A 227 0.18 -0.30 2.93
CA ILE A 227 1.03 -1.19 2.15
C ILE A 227 2.48 -0.96 2.53
N ILE A 228 3.23 -2.04 2.79
CA ILE A 228 4.69 -1.99 2.97
C ILE A 228 5.36 -2.98 2.01
N LYS A 229 6.61 -2.71 1.64
CA LYS A 229 7.45 -3.71 0.97
C LYS A 229 7.77 -4.83 1.96
N ILE A 230 7.86 -6.07 1.46
CA ILE A 230 8.47 -7.16 2.23
C ILE A 230 9.97 -6.90 2.39
N ASP A 231 10.60 -6.34 1.36
CA ASP A 231 12.02 -5.99 1.37
C ASP A 231 12.27 -4.47 1.33
N ASN A 232 12.48 -3.91 2.53
CA ASN A 232 12.83 -2.52 2.79
C ASN A 232 14.35 -2.29 2.88
N SER A 233 15.18 -3.25 2.44
CA SER A 233 16.62 -3.05 2.41
C SER A 233 17.03 -1.85 1.55
N VAL A 234 18.16 -1.23 1.86
CA VAL A 234 18.66 -0.05 1.15
C VAL A 234 20.02 -0.40 0.55
N TYR A 235 20.20 -0.19 -0.76
CA TYR A 235 21.40 -0.55 -1.52
C TYR A 235 21.83 -2.03 -1.42
N ASP A 236 20.87 -2.92 -1.17
CA ASP A 236 21.04 -4.36 -1.10
C ASP A 236 20.41 -5.05 -2.31
N LEU A 237 20.88 -6.26 -2.62
CA LEU A 237 20.19 -7.13 -3.56
C LEU A 237 18.83 -7.50 -2.97
N LYS A 238 17.77 -7.18 -3.70
CA LYS A 238 16.41 -7.46 -3.28
C LYS A 238 16.14 -8.96 -3.20
N LYS A 239 15.72 -9.41 -2.03
CA LYS A 239 15.26 -10.77 -1.72
C LYS A 239 13.78 -10.97 -2.06
N SER A 240 13.02 -9.88 -2.12
CA SER A 240 11.61 -9.90 -2.53
C SER A 240 11.23 -8.60 -3.24
N ASN A 241 10.39 -8.72 -4.26
CA ASN A 241 9.71 -7.60 -4.92
C ASN A 241 8.24 -7.47 -4.48
N SER A 242 7.82 -8.27 -3.51
CA SER A 242 6.44 -8.35 -3.04
C SER A 242 6.16 -7.40 -1.88
N TYR A 243 4.87 -7.16 -1.66
CA TYR A 243 4.34 -6.22 -0.69
C TYR A 243 3.32 -6.91 0.20
N ILE A 244 3.07 -6.35 1.38
CA ILE A 244 1.96 -6.74 2.25
C ILE A 244 1.06 -5.53 2.44
N SER A 245 -0.24 -5.75 2.32
CA SER A 245 -1.27 -4.72 2.50
C SER A 245 -2.20 -5.11 3.64
N PHE A 246 -2.24 -4.29 4.68
CA PHE A 246 -3.28 -4.34 5.69
C PHE A 246 -4.57 -3.76 5.12
N VAL A 247 -5.64 -4.53 5.19
CA VAL A 247 -6.97 -4.16 4.73
C VAL A 247 -7.93 -4.39 5.89
N LYS A 248 -8.52 -3.31 6.40
CA LYS A 248 -9.47 -3.36 7.51
C LYS A 248 -10.79 -4.02 7.10
N ASP A 249 -11.32 -3.59 5.95
CA ASP A 249 -12.61 -4.02 5.40
C ASP A 249 -12.41 -4.53 3.98
N ILE A 250 -12.97 -5.70 3.63
CA ILE A 250 -12.78 -6.32 2.31
C ILE A 250 -13.22 -5.43 1.16
N GLU A 251 -14.22 -4.56 1.38
CA GLU A 251 -14.68 -3.58 0.39
C GLU A 251 -13.56 -2.62 -0.04
N ASN A 252 -12.58 -2.39 0.83
CA ASN A 252 -11.42 -1.53 0.55
C ASN A 252 -10.39 -2.19 -0.38
N ILE A 253 -10.48 -3.50 -0.65
CA ILE A 253 -9.58 -4.13 -1.63
C ILE A 253 -9.86 -3.61 -3.05
N SER A 254 -11.13 -3.30 -3.32
CA SER A 254 -11.60 -2.72 -4.59
C SER A 254 -11.13 -1.29 -4.81
N SER A 255 -10.60 -0.63 -3.76
CA SER A 255 -9.99 0.69 -3.88
C SER A 255 -8.59 0.62 -4.48
N ILE A 256 -7.98 -0.56 -4.61
CA ILE A 256 -6.66 -0.74 -5.20
C ILE A 256 -6.83 -0.80 -6.72
N PRO A 257 -6.43 0.25 -7.46
CA PRO A 257 -6.62 0.29 -8.89
C PRO A 257 -5.76 -0.81 -9.53
N VAL A 258 -6.39 -1.72 -10.25
CA VAL A 258 -5.68 -2.70 -11.07
C VAL A 258 -5.22 -2.09 -12.41
N ASN A 259 -5.66 -0.85 -12.70
CA ASN A 259 -5.58 -0.23 -14.03
C ASN A 259 -4.36 0.67 -14.29
N GLU A 260 -3.51 0.93 -13.29
CA GLU A 260 -2.37 1.84 -13.48
C GLU A 260 -1.08 1.05 -13.40
N ASN A 261 -0.50 0.64 -14.55
CA ASN A 261 0.90 0.23 -14.83
C ASN A 261 1.73 -0.51 -13.75
N ASN A 262 1.10 -1.03 -12.69
CA ASN A 262 1.73 -1.31 -11.40
C ASN A 262 0.78 -2.12 -10.50
N PHE A 263 0.09 -3.13 -11.04
CA PHE A 263 -0.46 -4.18 -10.18
C PHE A 263 0.73 -4.98 -9.64
N ARG A 264 1.22 -4.56 -8.48
CA ARG A 264 2.38 -5.15 -7.81
C ARG A 264 1.97 -6.46 -7.13
N PRO A 265 2.91 -7.41 -6.94
CA PRO A 265 2.64 -8.61 -6.15
C PRO A 265 2.39 -8.24 -4.69
N ILE A 266 1.12 -8.10 -4.31
CA ILE A 266 0.66 -7.71 -2.97
C ILE A 266 -0.04 -8.90 -2.29
N ILE A 267 0.36 -9.17 -1.05
CA ILE A 267 -0.31 -10.09 -0.14
C ILE A 267 -1.28 -9.27 0.73
N PHE A 268 -2.58 -9.56 0.63
CA PHE A 268 -3.61 -8.89 1.43
C PHE A 268 -3.86 -9.61 2.74
N THR A 269 -3.93 -8.88 3.84
CA THR A 269 -4.19 -9.42 5.17
C THR A 269 -5.05 -8.47 5.99
N ASN A 270 -5.86 -9.03 6.88
CA ASN A 270 -6.54 -8.28 7.96
C ASN A 270 -5.80 -8.43 9.30
N ASN A 271 -4.65 -9.11 9.31
CA ASN A 271 -3.85 -9.34 10.50
C ASN A 271 -2.87 -8.17 10.71
N SER A 272 -3.22 -7.25 11.62
CA SER A 272 -2.36 -6.13 11.99
C SER A 272 -1.05 -6.56 12.66
N SER A 273 -0.97 -7.78 13.22
CA SER A 273 0.24 -8.24 13.92
C SER A 273 1.46 -8.36 13.01
N LEU A 274 1.28 -8.53 11.70
CA LEU A 274 2.37 -8.57 10.72
C LEU A 274 3.12 -7.24 10.62
N PHE A 275 2.43 -6.14 10.94
CA PHE A 275 2.98 -4.79 10.87
C PHE A 275 3.59 -4.36 12.21
N THR A 276 3.40 -5.13 13.28
CA THR A 276 3.99 -4.85 14.60
C THR A 276 5.25 -5.67 14.87
N LEU A 277 5.64 -6.56 13.94
CA LEU A 277 6.86 -7.36 14.04
C LEU A 277 8.10 -6.47 14.17
N SER A 278 8.96 -6.80 15.14
CA SER A 278 10.26 -6.16 15.31
C SER A 278 11.17 -6.40 14.09
N PRO A 279 12.06 -5.46 13.74
CA PRO A 279 13.10 -5.68 12.74
C PRO A 279 13.95 -6.94 12.98
N ASP A 280 14.15 -7.29 14.25
CA ASP A 280 14.93 -8.47 14.67
C ASP A 280 14.07 -9.75 14.73
N HIS A 281 12.82 -9.68 14.28
CA HIS A 281 11.95 -10.85 14.24
C HIS A 281 12.51 -11.91 13.30
N SER A 282 12.84 -13.06 13.87
CA SER A 282 13.13 -14.28 13.11
C SER A 282 11.89 -15.15 13.05
N LEU A 283 11.65 -15.72 11.88
CA LEU A 283 10.67 -16.78 11.72
C LEU A 283 11.10 -17.97 12.59
N LYS A 284 10.20 -18.46 13.44
CA LYS A 284 10.44 -19.70 14.18
C LYS A 284 10.09 -20.86 13.25
N ASP A 285 11.03 -21.78 13.02
CA ASP A 285 10.93 -22.92 12.09
C ASP A 285 9.64 -23.76 12.20
N ASN A 286 8.95 -23.70 13.34
CA ASN A 286 7.76 -24.50 13.63
C ASN A 286 6.42 -23.82 13.29
N LYS A 287 6.39 -22.54 12.90
CA LYS A 287 5.13 -21.84 12.57
C LYS A 287 4.88 -21.88 11.06
N LYS A 288 4.20 -22.93 10.60
CA LYS A 288 3.78 -23.05 9.21
C LYS A 288 2.43 -22.39 8.96
N ASP A 289 2.31 -21.76 7.80
CA ASP A 289 1.07 -21.25 7.27
C ASP A 289 0.11 -22.42 6.99
N LYS A 290 -1.12 -22.32 7.48
CA LYS A 290 -2.13 -23.37 7.29
C LYS A 290 -2.61 -23.43 5.85
N VAL A 291 -2.84 -22.25 5.27
CA VAL A 291 -3.48 -22.08 3.97
C VAL A 291 -2.59 -21.20 3.09
N PRO A 292 -2.26 -21.64 1.86
CA PRO A 292 -1.51 -20.85 0.92
C PRO A 292 -2.35 -19.69 0.37
N THR A 293 -1.67 -18.67 -0.12
CA THR A 293 -2.29 -17.44 -0.61
C THR A 293 -1.85 -17.16 -2.04
N PHE A 294 -2.78 -16.89 -2.94
CA PHE A 294 -2.43 -16.38 -4.26
C PHE A 294 -1.75 -15.01 -4.16
N ILE A 295 -0.79 -14.79 -5.04
CA ILE A 295 -0.22 -13.49 -5.31
C ILE A 295 -0.31 -13.23 -6.81
N PHE A 296 -0.64 -12.00 -7.18
CA PHE A 296 -0.81 -11.63 -8.58
C PHE A 296 -0.05 -10.35 -8.89
N SER A 297 0.47 -10.24 -10.11
CA SER A 297 1.04 -9.01 -10.64
C SER A 297 0.63 -8.80 -12.09
N LYS A 298 0.69 -7.54 -12.56
CA LYS A 298 0.44 -7.24 -13.98
C LYS A 298 1.58 -7.81 -14.80
N LYS A 299 1.23 -8.48 -15.89
CA LYS A 299 2.18 -8.92 -16.92
C LYS A 299 2.29 -7.85 -18.00
N SER A 300 3.51 -7.53 -18.39
CA SER A 300 3.77 -6.70 -19.58
C SER A 300 3.31 -7.47 -20.82
N ARG A 301 2.46 -6.87 -21.64
CA ARG A 301 1.95 -7.53 -22.84
C ARG A 301 3.06 -7.63 -23.89
N GLU A 302 3.44 -8.86 -24.23
CA GLU A 302 4.42 -9.13 -25.28
C GLU A 302 3.76 -9.33 -26.66
N LYS A 303 2.50 -9.77 -26.69
CA LYS A 303 1.73 -10.03 -27.93
C LYS A 303 0.33 -9.43 -27.83
N HIS A 304 -0.16 -8.90 -28.95
CA HIS A 304 -1.49 -8.31 -29.02
C HIS A 304 -2.52 -9.37 -29.44
N ASP A 305 -3.24 -9.94 -28.47
CA ASP A 305 -4.53 -10.62 -28.70
C ASP A 305 -5.64 -9.57 -28.47
N PRO A 306 -6.49 -9.26 -29.48
CA PRO A 306 -7.53 -8.23 -29.36
C PRO A 306 -8.63 -8.59 -28.34
N GLU A 307 -8.78 -9.86 -28.00
CA GLU A 307 -9.75 -10.31 -27.01
C GLU A 307 -9.20 -10.26 -25.57
N VAL A 308 -7.87 -10.21 -25.41
CA VAL A 308 -7.22 -10.13 -24.09
C VAL A 308 -7.08 -8.68 -23.68
N LYS A 309 -7.88 -8.31 -22.68
CA LYS A 309 -7.98 -6.97 -22.15
C LYS A 309 -6.92 -6.66 -21.11
N GLU A 310 -6.42 -7.66 -20.37
CA GLU A 310 -5.24 -7.58 -19.50
C GLU A 310 -4.60 -8.96 -19.33
N GLU A 311 -3.33 -9.01 -18.92
CA GLU A 311 -2.66 -10.25 -18.51
C GLU A 311 -2.09 -10.12 -17.10
N LEU A 312 -2.25 -11.17 -16.30
CA LEU A 312 -1.69 -11.27 -14.95
C LEU A 312 -0.72 -12.45 -14.87
N TYR A 313 0.38 -12.23 -14.16
CA TYR A 313 1.15 -13.32 -13.57
C TYR A 313 0.53 -13.69 -12.23
N GLY A 314 0.23 -14.97 -12.04
CA GLY A 314 -0.21 -15.54 -10.78
C GLY A 314 0.87 -16.45 -10.19
N GLY A 315 0.95 -16.47 -8.87
CA GLY A 315 1.76 -17.40 -8.10
C GLY A 315 1.06 -17.76 -6.79
N VAL A 316 1.65 -18.69 -6.04
CA VAL A 316 1.14 -19.08 -4.73
C VAL A 316 2.22 -18.91 -3.67
N PHE A 317 1.93 -18.16 -2.63
CA PHE A 317 2.80 -17.87 -1.50
C PHE A 317 2.41 -18.72 -0.29
N GLN A 318 3.41 -19.29 0.38
CA GLN A 318 3.27 -19.95 1.68
C GLN A 318 4.64 -20.01 2.37
N ASP A 319 4.67 -19.83 3.68
CA ASP A 319 5.87 -19.96 4.52
C ASP A 319 7.02 -19.06 4.04
N SER A 320 6.72 -17.78 3.84
CA SER A 320 7.69 -16.78 3.36
C SER A 320 8.32 -17.09 1.98
N SER A 321 7.71 -17.99 1.20
CA SER A 321 8.25 -18.44 -0.09
C SER A 321 7.16 -18.68 -1.14
N MET A 322 7.56 -18.77 -2.41
CA MET A 322 6.67 -19.19 -3.49
C MET A 322 6.61 -20.72 -3.55
N ILE A 323 5.41 -21.28 -3.63
CA ILE A 323 5.20 -22.72 -3.77
C ILE A 323 5.55 -23.17 -5.18
N GLU A 324 6.31 -24.26 -5.29
CA GLU A 324 6.73 -24.82 -6.57
C GLU A 324 5.62 -25.56 -7.32
N LYS A 325 4.72 -26.27 -6.63
CA LYS A 325 3.66 -27.07 -7.25
C LYS A 325 2.31 -26.88 -6.58
N TYR A 326 1.29 -26.58 -7.38
CA TYR A 326 -0.09 -26.42 -6.96
C TYR A 326 -1.02 -26.57 -8.17
N TYR A 327 -2.32 -26.65 -7.94
CA TYR A 327 -3.31 -26.77 -9.01
C TYR A 327 -4.16 -25.50 -9.09
N ILE A 328 -4.43 -25.06 -10.32
CA ILE A 328 -5.35 -23.94 -10.57
C ILE A 328 -6.48 -24.37 -11.49
N SER A 329 -7.65 -23.80 -11.29
CA SER A 329 -8.76 -23.84 -12.24
C SER A 329 -9.09 -22.41 -12.64
N ILE A 330 -9.20 -22.15 -13.95
CA ILE A 330 -9.62 -20.85 -14.50
C ILE A 330 -11.00 -21.04 -15.14
N ASN A 331 -11.94 -20.14 -14.85
CA ASN A 331 -13.30 -20.10 -15.37
C ASN A 331 -14.06 -21.44 -15.21
N ASN A 332 -13.94 -22.06 -14.03
CA ASN A 332 -14.51 -23.37 -13.71
C ASN A 332 -14.08 -24.52 -14.64
N GLY A 333 -12.94 -24.37 -15.33
CA GLY A 333 -12.30 -25.47 -16.05
C GLY A 333 -11.71 -26.52 -15.10
N PRO A 334 -11.13 -27.60 -15.65
CA PRO A 334 -10.46 -28.61 -14.84
C PRO A 334 -9.23 -28.03 -14.14
N PHE A 335 -8.91 -28.55 -12.96
CA PHE A 335 -7.68 -28.23 -12.25
C PHE A 335 -6.46 -28.68 -13.06
N LYS A 336 -5.52 -27.76 -13.29
CA LYS A 336 -4.26 -28.00 -13.98
C LYS A 336 -3.09 -27.75 -13.03
N LEU A 337 -2.15 -28.69 -12.99
CA LEU A 337 -0.89 -28.53 -12.26
C LEU A 337 -0.10 -27.34 -12.83
N GLN A 338 0.39 -26.48 -11.96
CA GLN A 338 1.27 -25.36 -12.28
C GLN A 338 2.62 -25.54 -11.60
N ASN A 339 3.66 -25.06 -12.27
CA ASN A 339 5.02 -25.00 -11.73
C ASN A 339 5.37 -23.54 -11.44
N LYS A 340 5.39 -23.17 -10.16
CA LYS A 340 5.77 -21.87 -9.59
C LYS A 340 4.89 -20.68 -9.94
N TYR A 341 4.66 -20.42 -11.23
CA TYR A 341 3.84 -19.32 -11.73
C TYR A 341 2.89 -19.77 -12.84
N PHE A 342 1.84 -19.00 -13.07
CA PHE A 342 0.88 -19.20 -14.15
C PHE A 342 0.45 -17.87 -14.76
N ASP A 343 0.03 -17.92 -16.02
CA ASP A 343 -0.53 -16.76 -16.71
C ASP A 343 -2.06 -16.79 -16.63
N VAL A 344 -2.66 -15.60 -16.53
CA VAL A 344 -4.09 -15.40 -16.61
C VAL A 344 -4.40 -14.35 -17.66
N ALA A 345 -5.06 -14.77 -18.74
CA ALA A 345 -5.63 -13.87 -19.71
C ALA A 345 -6.98 -13.35 -19.21
N ILE A 346 -7.08 -12.04 -18.97
CA ILE A 346 -8.30 -11.36 -18.59
C ILE A 346 -9.02 -10.89 -19.85
N ARG A 347 -10.24 -11.39 -20.05
CA ARG A 347 -11.14 -10.99 -21.14
C ARG A 347 -12.31 -10.17 -20.56
N SER A 348 -13.13 -9.58 -21.42
CA SER A 348 -14.33 -8.85 -21.01
C SER A 348 -15.24 -9.74 -20.16
N GLY A 349 -15.79 -9.19 -19.08
CA GLY A 349 -16.58 -9.94 -18.10
C GLY A 349 -15.74 -10.56 -16.97
N ILE A 350 -16.30 -11.58 -16.31
CA ILE A 350 -15.73 -12.16 -15.08
C ILE A 350 -14.75 -13.28 -15.42
N THR A 351 -13.54 -13.18 -14.88
CA THR A 351 -12.54 -14.24 -14.83
C THR A 351 -12.44 -14.79 -13.41
N ASN A 352 -12.71 -16.08 -13.22
CA ASN A 352 -12.65 -16.77 -11.93
C ASN A 352 -11.43 -17.67 -11.85
N ILE A 353 -10.74 -17.68 -10.70
CA ILE A 353 -9.53 -18.46 -10.48
C ILE A 353 -9.63 -19.16 -9.12
N LYS A 354 -9.44 -20.48 -9.12
CA LYS A 354 -9.49 -21.32 -7.93
C LYS A 354 -8.14 -21.99 -7.67
N LEU A 355 -7.70 -21.97 -6.41
CA LEU A 355 -6.51 -22.69 -5.94
C LEU A 355 -6.91 -24.06 -5.41
N SER A 356 -6.11 -25.08 -5.67
CA SER A 356 -6.19 -26.37 -4.99
C SER A 356 -4.81 -26.92 -4.67
N LYS A 357 -4.69 -27.61 -3.53
CA LYS A 357 -3.47 -28.35 -3.15
C LYS A 357 -3.42 -29.75 -3.78
N ASN A 358 -4.57 -30.38 -3.98
CA ASN A 358 -4.70 -31.77 -4.44
C ASN A 358 -5.35 -31.91 -5.83
N GLY A 359 -5.76 -30.81 -6.45
CA GLY A 359 -6.45 -30.80 -7.74
C GLY A 359 -7.93 -31.17 -7.65
N GLN A 360 -8.50 -31.21 -6.44
CA GLN A 360 -9.91 -31.55 -6.19
C GLN A 360 -10.60 -30.47 -5.35
N ASP A 361 -10.05 -30.21 -4.16
CA ASP A 361 -10.66 -29.30 -3.19
C ASP A 361 -10.23 -27.86 -3.44
N VAL A 362 -11.20 -26.94 -3.45
CA VAL A 362 -10.94 -25.50 -3.54
C VAL A 362 -10.40 -25.00 -2.20
N VAL A 363 -9.24 -24.37 -2.25
CA VAL A 363 -8.54 -23.81 -1.09
C VAL A 363 -8.71 -22.29 -1.02
N ARG A 364 -8.66 -21.61 -2.18
CA ARG A 364 -8.86 -20.17 -2.33
C ARG A 364 -9.61 -19.90 -3.63
N GLU A 365 -10.34 -18.80 -3.68
CA GLU A 365 -11.06 -18.38 -4.89
C GLU A 365 -11.03 -16.86 -5.04
N VAL A 366 -10.56 -16.41 -6.21
CA VAL A 366 -10.58 -15.00 -6.59
C VAL A 366 -11.33 -14.81 -7.90
N SER A 367 -11.99 -13.68 -8.04
CA SER A 367 -12.63 -13.29 -9.29
C SER A 367 -12.28 -11.87 -9.64
N PHE A 368 -11.85 -11.69 -10.89
CA PHE A 368 -11.61 -10.41 -11.50
C PHE A 368 -12.69 -10.14 -12.55
N GLU A 369 -12.96 -8.88 -12.82
CA GLU A 369 -13.84 -8.49 -13.92
C GLU A 369 -13.22 -7.34 -14.69
N PHE A 370 -13.25 -7.44 -16.01
CA PHE A 370 -12.88 -6.32 -16.87
C PHE A 370 -14.15 -5.63 -17.38
N LEU A 371 -14.33 -4.37 -16.99
CA LEU A 371 -15.39 -3.50 -17.48
C LEU A 371 -14.92 -2.78 -18.72
N GLU A 372 -15.75 -2.80 -19.77
CA GLU A 372 -15.52 -2.08 -21.02
C GLU A 372 -16.01 -0.63 -21.00
#